data_AF-A0A353HWI6-F1
#
_entry.id   AF-A0A353HWI6-F1
#
_cell.length_a   1.000
_cell.length_b   1.000
_cell.length_c   1.000
_cell.angle_alpha   90.00
_cell.angle_beta   90.00
_cell.angle_gamma   90.00
#
_symmetry.space_group_name_H-M   'P 1'
#
loop_
_entity.id
_entity.type
_entity.pdbx_description
1 polymer ?
#
loop_
_entity_poly.entity_id
_entity_poly.type
_entity_poly.pdbx_seq_one_letter_code
_entity_poly.pdbx_strand_id
1 'polypeptide(L)'
;MRTDTPQTIYRKDYTPPSYLVDTVELGFDLDPARTIVANRMTMRRNPDSAQREIELYGENLELVALRMNGKQLGEKDYRIEGNLLTIPGTPEEVTLEIETICVPEQNTTLNGLYTSNGSFYTQCEAEGFRAITYFPDRPDVMAKYTVMLRAAKDKYPVLLSNGNLVEEGELGDGRHYAKWEDPFKKPSYLFALVAARLVCQEETFRLADGRDALLQVWVEEGNLDKTDYAMQSLKNSIRWDEERWGLELDLDRFMIVAVSDFNMGAMENKGLNIF
;
A
#
# COMPACT_ATOMS: atom_id res chain seq x y z
N MET A 1 -28.79 -4.74 -3.34
CA MET A 1 -28.57 -6.19 -3.13
C MET A 1 -27.62 -6.65 -4.22
N ARG A 2 -26.41 -7.12 -3.88
CA ARG A 2 -25.55 -7.84 -4.84
C ARG A 2 -26.29 -9.14 -5.20
N THR A 3 -26.76 -9.25 -6.43
CA THR A 3 -27.51 -10.43 -6.94
C THR A 3 -26.59 -11.50 -7.54
N ASP A 4 -25.28 -11.26 -7.56
CA ASP A 4 -24.31 -12.22 -8.09
C ASP A 4 -23.88 -13.21 -7.02
N THR A 5 -24.13 -14.49 -7.28
CA THR A 5 -23.57 -15.60 -6.51
C THR A 5 -22.04 -15.54 -6.65
N PRO A 6 -21.27 -15.57 -5.54
CA PRO A 6 -19.82 -15.64 -5.60
C PRO A 6 -19.37 -16.82 -6.48
N GLN A 7 -18.52 -16.56 -7.47
CA GLN A 7 -17.98 -17.64 -8.30
C GLN A 7 -16.86 -18.36 -7.54
N THR A 8 -16.94 -19.69 -7.50
CA THR A 8 -15.91 -20.51 -6.88
C THR A 8 -14.62 -20.44 -7.70
N ILE A 9 -13.54 -20.00 -7.06
CA ILE A 9 -12.19 -19.99 -7.64
C ILE A 9 -11.49 -21.31 -7.25
N TYR A 10 -10.93 -22.03 -8.23
CA TYR A 10 -10.22 -23.29 -7.96
C TYR A 10 -8.71 -23.12 -8.08
N ARG A 11 -7.98 -23.66 -7.10
CA ARG A 11 -6.50 -23.71 -7.10
C ARG A 11 -5.90 -24.31 -8.38
N LYS A 12 -6.58 -25.27 -9.01
CA LYS A 12 -6.12 -25.95 -10.24
C LYS A 12 -6.19 -25.06 -11.49
N ASP A 13 -6.97 -23.97 -11.42
CA ASP A 13 -7.19 -23.05 -12.55
C ASP A 13 -6.20 -21.88 -12.51
N TYR A 14 -5.18 -21.94 -11.65
CA TYR A 14 -4.10 -20.95 -11.62
C TYR A 14 -3.44 -20.82 -13.00
N THR A 15 -3.33 -19.58 -13.46
CA THR A 15 -2.49 -19.19 -14.59
C THR A 15 -1.58 -18.03 -14.17
N PRO A 16 -0.34 -17.97 -14.67
CA PRO A 16 0.55 -16.84 -14.41
C PRO A 16 -0.09 -15.52 -14.90
N PRO A 17 0.26 -14.37 -14.30
CA PRO A 17 -0.29 -13.08 -14.70
C PRO A 17 0.18 -12.73 -16.11
N SER A 18 -0.65 -12.02 -16.89
CA SER A 18 -0.30 -11.63 -18.26
C SER A 18 0.87 -10.63 -18.35
N TYR A 19 0.97 -9.78 -17.33
CA TYR A 19 2.05 -8.83 -17.14
C TYR A 19 2.63 -8.93 -15.73
N LEU A 20 3.94 -8.77 -15.64
CA LEU A 20 4.65 -8.56 -14.39
C LEU A 20 4.84 -7.05 -14.20
N VAL A 21 4.82 -6.62 -12.94
CA VAL A 21 5.04 -5.22 -12.55
C VAL A 21 6.42 -5.13 -11.89
N ASP A 22 7.29 -4.29 -12.42
CA ASP A 22 8.64 -4.12 -11.88
C ASP A 22 8.70 -3.00 -10.85
N THR A 23 8.03 -1.87 -11.13
CA THR A 23 7.96 -0.71 -10.22
C THR A 23 6.54 -0.14 -10.15
N VAL A 24 6.21 0.39 -8.98
CA VAL A 24 4.96 1.09 -8.69
C VAL A 24 5.31 2.41 -8.01
N GLU A 25 4.90 3.52 -8.62
CA GLU A 25 5.03 4.86 -8.07
C GLU A 25 3.63 5.41 -7.76
N LEU A 26 3.37 5.67 -6.49
CA LEU A 26 2.07 6.13 -5.99
C LEU A 26 2.15 7.55 -5.46
N GLY A 27 1.19 8.38 -5.82
CA GLY A 27 0.97 9.70 -5.24
C GLY A 27 -0.44 9.79 -4.66
N PHE A 28 -0.54 10.04 -3.36
CA PHE A 28 -1.79 10.25 -2.65
C PHE A 28 -1.98 11.73 -2.35
N ASP A 29 -3.12 12.28 -2.76
CA ASP A 29 -3.63 13.56 -2.26
C ASP A 29 -4.79 13.25 -1.31
N LEU A 30 -4.51 13.26 -0.01
CA LEU A 30 -5.41 12.75 1.01
C LEU A 30 -6.48 13.77 1.38
N ASP A 31 -7.72 13.40 1.11
CA ASP A 31 -8.94 14.07 1.56
C ASP A 31 -9.98 12.98 1.88
N PRO A 32 -10.63 13.01 3.06
CA PRO A 32 -11.57 11.97 3.47
C PRO A 32 -12.74 11.79 2.49
N ALA A 33 -13.21 12.88 1.90
CA ALA A 33 -14.33 12.89 0.97
C ALA A 33 -13.89 12.63 -0.48
N ARG A 34 -12.60 12.84 -0.80
CA ARG A 34 -12.11 12.72 -2.18
C ARG A 34 -10.59 12.57 -2.26
N THR A 35 -10.07 11.38 -1.94
CA THR A 35 -8.65 11.10 -2.13
C THR A 35 -8.34 10.87 -3.60
N ILE A 36 -7.37 11.61 -4.15
CA ILE A 36 -6.84 11.37 -5.50
C ILE A 36 -5.62 10.45 -5.39
N VAL A 37 -5.61 9.38 -6.18
CA VAL A 37 -4.50 8.44 -6.27
C VAL A 37 -3.94 8.47 -7.68
N ALA A 38 -2.67 8.88 -7.81
CA ALA A 38 -1.89 8.71 -9.03
C ALA A 38 -1.05 7.44 -8.91
N ASN A 39 -1.18 6.53 -9.87
CA ASN A 39 -0.45 5.27 -9.92
C ASN A 39 0.28 5.14 -11.24
N ARG A 40 1.61 5.10 -11.20
CA ARG A 40 2.46 4.83 -12.36
C ARG A 40 3.15 3.49 -12.19
N MET A 41 2.90 2.57 -13.10
CA MET A 41 3.46 1.22 -13.11
C MET A 41 4.40 1.03 -14.30
N THR A 42 5.57 0.46 -14.07
CA THR A 42 6.41 -0.10 -15.13
C THR A 42 6.15 -1.60 -15.21
N MET A 43 5.68 -2.06 -16.36
CA MET A 43 5.18 -3.41 -16.58
C MET A 43 5.86 -4.05 -17.78
N ARG A 44 6.00 -5.37 -17.73
CA ARG A 44 6.48 -6.18 -18.85
C ARG A 44 5.63 -7.41 -19.05
N ARG A 45 5.47 -7.83 -20.30
CA ARG A 45 4.76 -9.06 -20.65
C ARG A 45 5.39 -10.24 -19.91
N ASN A 46 4.55 -11.08 -19.32
CA ASN A 46 5.01 -12.30 -18.69
C ASN A 46 5.22 -13.39 -19.76
N PRO A 47 6.45 -13.88 -19.99
CA PRO A 47 6.70 -14.92 -21.01
C PRO A 47 5.99 -16.25 -20.70
N ASP A 48 5.63 -16.49 -19.44
CA ASP A 48 4.96 -17.73 -19.02
C ASP A 48 3.43 -17.68 -19.24
N SER A 49 2.88 -16.53 -19.61
CA SER A 49 1.43 -16.35 -19.81
C SER A 49 1.00 -16.45 -21.26
N ALA A 50 -0.07 -17.21 -21.51
CA ALA A 50 -0.79 -17.21 -22.78
C ALA A 50 -1.73 -16.01 -22.93
N GLN A 51 -2.23 -15.45 -21.82
CA GLN A 51 -3.03 -14.23 -21.81
C GLN A 51 -2.14 -13.04 -22.19
N ARG A 52 -2.64 -12.19 -23.09
CA ARG A 52 -1.89 -11.07 -23.66
C ARG A 52 -2.43 -9.70 -23.34
N GLU A 53 -3.65 -9.62 -22.82
CA GLU A 53 -4.28 -8.37 -22.37
C GLU A 53 -3.79 -8.00 -20.98
N ILE A 54 -3.66 -6.70 -20.69
CA ILE A 54 -3.45 -6.23 -19.31
C ILE A 54 -4.78 -6.37 -18.57
N GLU A 55 -4.75 -7.01 -17.40
CA GLU A 55 -5.91 -7.24 -16.54
C GLU A 55 -5.66 -6.56 -15.18
N LEU A 56 -6.52 -5.60 -14.84
CA LEU A 56 -6.43 -4.83 -13.59
C LEU A 56 -7.75 -4.89 -12.84
N TYR A 57 -7.67 -5.16 -11.54
CA TYR A 57 -8.83 -5.15 -10.66
C TYR A 57 -9.01 -3.78 -10.04
N GLY A 58 -10.26 -3.29 -10.02
CA GLY A 58 -10.66 -2.06 -9.36
C GLY A 58 -12.05 -2.20 -8.74
N GLU A 59 -12.25 -1.68 -7.53
CA GLU A 59 -13.51 -1.78 -6.80
C GLU A 59 -13.83 -0.47 -6.08
N ASN A 60 -15.08 -0.02 -6.15
CA ASN A 60 -15.59 1.17 -5.42
C ASN A 60 -14.73 2.43 -5.58
N LEU A 61 -14.21 2.66 -6.78
CA LEU A 61 -13.39 3.82 -7.13
C LEU A 61 -13.82 4.40 -8.48
N GLU A 62 -13.48 5.67 -8.71
CA GLU A 62 -13.68 6.35 -9.98
C GLU A 62 -12.39 6.32 -10.80
N LEU A 63 -12.46 5.91 -12.07
CA LEU A 63 -11.36 6.07 -13.03
C LEU A 63 -11.39 7.49 -13.62
N VAL A 64 -10.37 8.29 -13.34
CA VAL A 64 -10.27 9.67 -13.85
C VAL A 64 -9.47 9.73 -15.14
N ALA A 65 -8.31 9.07 -15.17
CA ALA A 65 -7.44 9.06 -16.33
C ALA A 65 -6.69 7.73 -16.45
N LEU A 66 -6.41 7.35 -17.69
CA LEU A 66 -5.59 6.20 -18.02
C LEU A 66 -4.68 6.57 -19.19
N ARG A 67 -3.37 6.39 -19.03
CA ARG A 67 -2.37 6.62 -20.07
C ARG A 67 -1.45 5.43 -20.18
N MET A 68 -1.10 5.09 -21.41
CA MET A 68 -0.14 4.05 -21.73
C MET A 68 0.98 4.66 -22.55
N ASN A 69 2.22 4.55 -22.06
CA ASN A 69 3.41 5.08 -22.70
C ASN A 69 3.26 6.56 -23.08
N GLY A 70 2.70 7.36 -22.16
CA GLY A 70 2.44 8.79 -22.36
C GLY A 70 1.23 9.14 -23.25
N LYS A 71 0.52 8.15 -23.82
CA LYS A 71 -0.68 8.36 -24.64
C LYS A 71 -1.94 8.11 -23.81
N GLN A 72 -2.87 9.07 -23.80
CA GLN A 72 -4.19 8.90 -23.20
C GLN A 72 -4.96 7.76 -23.87
N LEU A 73 -5.54 6.87 -23.06
CA LEU A 73 -6.48 5.84 -23.49
C LEU A 73 -7.92 6.35 -23.31
N GLY A 74 -8.73 6.20 -24.34
CA GLY A 74 -10.17 6.48 -24.29
C GLY A 74 -10.99 5.22 -24.06
N GLU A 75 -12.31 5.38 -23.93
CA GLU A 75 -13.27 4.28 -23.67
C GLU A 75 -13.23 3.14 -24.70
N LYS A 76 -12.67 3.38 -25.90
CA LYS A 76 -12.54 2.36 -26.95
C LYS A 76 -11.26 1.52 -26.81
N ASP A 77 -10.31 1.97 -26.02
CA ASP A 77 -9.00 1.35 -25.87
C ASP A 77 -8.97 0.30 -24.73
N TYR A 78 -10.01 0.25 -23.90
CA TYR A 78 -10.13 -0.70 -22.79
C TYR A 78 -11.60 -1.12 -22.58
N ARG A 79 -11.81 -2.18 -21.79
CA ARG A 79 -13.13 -2.64 -21.34
C ARG A 79 -13.16 -2.67 -19.83
N ILE A 80 -14.30 -2.32 -19.23
CA ILE A 80 -14.54 -2.51 -17.80
C ILE A 80 -15.77 -3.42 -17.66
N GLU A 81 -15.57 -4.60 -17.06
CA GLU A 81 -16.60 -5.59 -16.82
C GLU A 81 -16.60 -5.97 -15.33
N GLY A 82 -17.63 -5.51 -14.59
CA GLY A 82 -17.64 -5.61 -13.13
C GLY A 82 -16.44 -4.88 -12.53
N ASN A 83 -15.58 -5.62 -11.81
CA ASN A 83 -14.38 -5.09 -11.17
C ASN A 83 -13.10 -5.25 -12.02
N LEU A 84 -13.21 -5.72 -13.26
CA LEU A 84 -12.06 -6.00 -14.13
C LEU A 84 -11.95 -4.95 -15.23
N LEU A 85 -10.81 -4.27 -15.30
CA LEU A 85 -10.39 -3.43 -16.41
C LEU A 85 -9.41 -4.22 -17.28
N THR A 86 -9.72 -4.32 -18.57
CA THR A 86 -8.92 -5.06 -19.55
C THR A 86 -8.44 -4.15 -20.67
N ILE A 87 -7.14 -4.15 -20.95
CA ILE A 87 -6.53 -3.38 -22.05
C ILE A 87 -5.97 -4.36 -23.11
N PRO A 88 -6.59 -4.47 -24.30
CA PRO A 88 -6.09 -5.30 -25.39
C PRO A 88 -4.92 -4.68 -26.15
N GLY A 89 -4.22 -5.49 -26.95
CA GLY A 89 -3.27 -4.99 -27.97
C GLY A 89 -2.03 -4.28 -27.42
N THR A 90 -1.59 -4.64 -26.22
CA THR A 90 -0.54 -3.93 -25.47
C THR A 90 0.88 -4.34 -25.89
N PRO A 91 1.86 -3.41 -25.89
CA PRO A 91 3.27 -3.71 -26.14
C PRO A 91 3.89 -4.66 -25.11
N GLU A 92 5.09 -5.18 -25.38
CA GLU A 92 5.81 -6.03 -24.42
C GLU A 92 6.24 -5.27 -23.17
N GLU A 93 6.68 -4.01 -23.32
CA GLU A 93 7.02 -3.11 -22.23
C GLU A 93 6.01 -1.96 -22.17
N VAL A 94 5.51 -1.68 -20.97
CA VAL A 94 4.44 -0.72 -20.75
C VAL A 94 4.75 0.13 -19.53
N THR A 95 4.71 1.44 -19.69
CA THR A 95 4.45 2.38 -18.59
C THR A 95 2.96 2.67 -18.58
N LEU A 96 2.27 2.31 -17.51
CA LEU A 96 0.85 2.59 -17.33
C LEU A 96 0.67 3.63 -16.23
N GLU A 97 -0.04 4.71 -16.52
CA GLU A 97 -0.36 5.76 -15.58
C GLU A 97 -1.88 5.82 -15.39
N ILE A 98 -2.32 5.71 -14.15
CA ILE A 98 -3.73 5.66 -13.77
C ILE A 98 -3.97 6.75 -12.72
N GLU A 99 -5.04 7.51 -12.90
CA GLU A 99 -5.55 8.41 -11.87
C GLU A 99 -6.92 7.89 -11.44
N THR A 100 -7.06 7.63 -10.14
CA THR A 100 -8.32 7.21 -9.52
C THR A 100 -8.72 8.14 -8.40
N ILE A 101 -10.02 8.15 -8.08
CA ILE A 101 -10.56 8.79 -6.88
C ILE A 101 -11.22 7.72 -6.04
N CYS A 102 -10.92 7.74 -4.74
CA CYS A 102 -11.65 6.98 -3.73
C CYS A 102 -12.24 7.93 -2.66
N VAL A 103 -13.23 7.45 -1.91
CA VAL A 103 -13.93 8.22 -0.86
C VAL A 103 -13.75 7.52 0.50
N PRO A 104 -12.59 7.67 1.16
CA PRO A 104 -12.26 6.93 2.38
C PRO A 104 -13.26 7.09 3.53
N GLU A 105 -13.91 8.25 3.67
CA GLU A 105 -14.90 8.50 4.73
C GLU A 105 -16.19 7.67 4.59
N GLN A 106 -16.48 7.20 3.36
CA GLN A 106 -17.64 6.36 3.08
C GLN A 106 -17.29 4.86 3.10
N ASN A 107 -16.01 4.51 3.27
CA ASN A 107 -15.56 3.13 3.25
C ASN A 107 -15.77 2.44 4.60
N THR A 108 -16.98 1.96 4.84
CA THR A 108 -17.34 1.22 6.06
C THR A 108 -16.89 -0.24 6.05
N THR A 109 -16.23 -0.70 4.99
CA THR A 109 -15.75 -2.10 4.89
C THR A 109 -14.41 -2.30 5.58
N LEU A 110 -13.71 -1.20 5.89
CA LEU A 110 -12.34 -1.18 6.44
C LEU A 110 -11.37 -2.04 5.59
N ASN A 111 -11.55 -2.01 4.27
CA ASN A 111 -10.74 -2.70 3.27
C ASN A 111 -10.33 -1.70 2.16
N GLY A 112 -9.08 -1.73 1.73
CA GLY A 112 -8.47 -0.65 0.94
C GLY A 112 -8.13 0.55 1.81
N LEU A 113 -8.28 1.77 1.29
CA LEU A 113 -8.09 3.02 2.03
C LEU A 113 -9.41 3.44 2.67
N TYR A 114 -9.38 3.68 3.98
CA TYR A 114 -10.55 4.12 4.75
C TYR A 114 -10.13 5.12 5.82
N THR A 115 -11.13 5.79 6.42
CA THR A 115 -10.89 6.59 7.62
C THR A 115 -11.48 5.92 8.86
N SER A 116 -10.75 6.00 9.97
CA SER A 116 -11.30 5.77 11.31
C SER A 116 -10.88 6.87 12.26
N ASN A 117 -11.80 7.35 13.10
CA ASN A 117 -11.60 8.44 14.06
C ASN A 117 -10.87 9.66 13.48
N GLY A 118 -11.20 10.01 12.23
CA GLY A 118 -10.63 11.16 11.52
C GLY A 118 -9.22 10.95 10.96
N SER A 119 -8.64 9.76 11.07
CA SER A 119 -7.34 9.35 10.54
C SER A 119 -7.49 8.39 9.35
N PHE A 120 -6.48 8.29 8.48
CA PHE A 120 -6.46 7.34 7.37
C PHE A 120 -5.64 6.10 7.69
N TYR A 121 -6.18 4.96 7.28
CA TYR A 121 -5.53 3.66 7.40
C TYR A 121 -5.79 2.82 6.15
N THR A 122 -4.99 1.79 5.98
CA THR A 122 -5.18 0.79 4.93
C THR A 122 -5.25 -0.61 5.49
N GLN A 123 -6.09 -1.43 4.88
CA GLN A 123 -6.03 -2.89 4.98
C GLN A 123 -6.07 -3.45 3.57
N CYS A 124 -5.00 -4.10 3.12
CA CYS A 124 -4.90 -4.58 1.74
C CYS A 124 -4.99 -6.09 1.62
N GLU A 125 -4.79 -6.86 2.69
CA GLU A 125 -5.01 -8.31 2.65
C GLU A 125 -6.51 -8.65 2.75
N ALA A 126 -7.04 -9.52 1.90
CA ALA A 126 -6.35 -10.24 0.81
C ALA A 126 -6.34 -9.49 -0.54
N GLU A 127 -7.36 -8.68 -0.78
CA GLU A 127 -7.66 -8.08 -2.09
C GLU A 127 -8.19 -6.64 -1.91
N GLY A 128 -7.60 -5.90 -0.96
CA GLY A 128 -8.02 -4.53 -0.62
C GLY A 128 -7.37 -3.45 -1.47
N PHE A 129 -6.21 -3.74 -2.09
CA PHE A 129 -5.48 -2.74 -2.86
C PHE A 129 -6.23 -2.30 -4.12
N ARG A 130 -7.05 -3.19 -4.72
CA ARG A 130 -7.98 -2.83 -5.81
C ARG A 130 -9.05 -1.81 -5.43
N ALA A 131 -9.27 -1.54 -4.14
CA ALA A 131 -10.16 -0.45 -3.70
C ALA A 131 -9.44 0.90 -3.56
N ILE A 132 -8.16 0.97 -3.95
CA ILE A 132 -7.33 2.19 -3.93
C ILE A 132 -7.05 2.67 -5.36
N THR A 133 -6.59 1.76 -6.22
CA THR A 133 -6.31 2.00 -7.64
C THR A 133 -6.52 0.70 -8.43
N TYR A 134 -6.76 0.81 -9.74
CA TYR A 134 -6.65 -0.34 -10.62
C TYR A 134 -5.26 -0.97 -10.54
N PHE A 135 -5.19 -2.27 -10.29
CA PHE A 135 -3.94 -3.01 -10.10
C PHE A 135 -4.11 -4.50 -10.44
N PRO A 136 -3.08 -5.24 -10.89
CA PRO A 136 -3.12 -6.70 -10.92
C PRO A 136 -3.01 -7.26 -9.49
N ASP A 137 -4.08 -7.13 -8.72
CA ASP A 137 -4.13 -7.35 -7.27
C ASP A 137 -4.13 -8.84 -6.91
N ARG A 138 -2.96 -9.47 -7.10
CA ARG A 138 -2.65 -10.88 -6.86
C ARG A 138 -1.23 -11.04 -6.31
N PRO A 139 -0.98 -11.99 -5.40
CA PRO A 139 0.25 -12.03 -4.59
C PRO A 139 1.51 -12.48 -5.34
N ASP A 140 1.37 -13.09 -6.51
CA ASP A 140 2.48 -13.47 -7.39
C ASP A 140 2.93 -12.34 -8.33
N VAL A 141 2.29 -11.16 -8.26
CA VAL A 141 2.79 -9.92 -8.84
C VAL A 141 3.47 -9.10 -7.76
N MET A 142 4.80 -9.06 -7.77
CA MET A 142 5.61 -8.33 -6.80
C MET A 142 6.40 -7.21 -7.45
N ALA A 143 6.30 -6.00 -6.89
CA ALA A 143 6.95 -4.80 -7.41
C ALA A 143 7.68 -4.02 -6.31
N LYS A 144 8.61 -3.16 -6.69
CA LYS A 144 9.18 -2.14 -5.78
C LYS A 144 8.24 -0.94 -5.72
N TYR A 145 8.09 -0.33 -4.56
CA TYR A 145 7.14 0.76 -4.34
C TYR A 145 7.84 2.05 -3.93
N THR A 146 7.46 3.14 -4.57
CA THR A 146 7.74 4.51 -4.14
C THR A 146 6.41 5.21 -3.90
N VAL A 147 6.22 5.80 -2.72
CA VAL A 147 4.93 6.33 -2.28
C VAL A 147 5.10 7.75 -1.77
N MET A 148 4.38 8.70 -2.36
CA MET A 148 4.31 10.07 -1.88
C MET A 148 2.93 10.33 -1.28
N LEU A 149 2.91 10.74 -0.03
CA LEU A 149 1.70 11.11 0.71
C LEU A 149 1.64 12.62 0.84
N ARG A 150 0.47 13.21 0.63
CA ARG A 150 0.24 14.66 0.76
C ARG A 150 -1.05 14.88 1.51
N ALA A 151 -1.01 15.71 2.55
CA ALA A 151 -2.18 15.97 3.39
C ALA A 151 -2.11 17.36 4.06
N ALA A 152 -3.21 17.77 4.69
CA ALA A 152 -3.24 18.93 5.57
C ALA A 152 -2.44 18.64 6.85
N LYS A 153 -1.38 19.42 7.11
CA LYS A 153 -0.42 19.17 8.20
C LYS A 153 -1.04 19.34 9.58
N ASP A 154 -2.00 20.25 9.70
CA ASP A 154 -2.71 20.48 10.95
C ASP A 154 -3.53 19.25 11.35
N LYS A 155 -4.19 18.56 10.41
CA LYS A 155 -5.00 17.36 10.67
C LYS A 155 -4.17 16.08 10.72
N TYR A 156 -3.19 15.95 9.82
CA TYR A 156 -2.43 14.72 9.58
C TYR A 156 -0.92 14.96 9.70
N PRO A 157 -0.41 15.35 10.87
CA PRO A 157 1.01 15.69 11.02
C PRO A 157 1.96 14.50 10.79
N VAL A 158 1.45 13.27 10.84
CA VAL A 158 2.23 12.04 10.63
C VAL A 158 1.73 11.36 9.35
N LEU A 159 2.65 11.13 8.40
CA LEU A 159 2.41 10.47 7.11
C LEU A 159 3.38 9.28 6.94
N LEU A 160 2.88 8.06 7.05
CA LEU A 160 3.68 6.83 7.02
C LEU A 160 3.28 5.93 5.85
N SER A 161 4.26 5.27 5.25
CA SER A 161 4.10 4.19 4.27
C SER A 161 5.23 3.18 4.47
N ASN A 162 5.19 2.06 3.75
CA ASN A 162 6.25 1.04 3.78
C ASN A 162 7.65 1.60 3.47
N GLY A 163 8.68 0.98 4.03
CA GLY A 163 10.07 1.24 3.70
C GLY A 163 10.68 2.43 4.43
N ASN A 164 11.53 3.18 3.73
CA ASN A 164 12.33 4.27 4.29
C ASN A 164 11.78 5.63 3.89
N LEU A 165 11.75 6.58 4.83
CA LEU A 165 11.47 7.99 4.54
C LEU A 165 12.65 8.59 3.77
N VAL A 166 12.42 8.97 2.52
CA VAL A 166 13.48 9.50 1.63
C VAL A 166 13.39 11.00 1.43
N GLU A 167 12.21 11.59 1.61
CA GLU A 167 11.98 13.03 1.42
C GLU A 167 10.74 13.46 2.22
N GLU A 168 10.77 14.64 2.83
CA GLU A 168 9.59 15.28 3.43
C GLU A 168 9.70 16.79 3.31
N GLY A 169 8.56 17.48 3.34
CA GLY A 169 8.57 18.94 3.29
C GLY A 169 7.18 19.57 3.23
N GLU A 170 7.17 20.89 3.21
CA GLU A 170 5.94 21.70 3.08
C GLU A 170 5.55 21.87 1.60
N LEU A 171 4.25 21.89 1.31
CA LEU A 171 3.69 22.15 -0.02
C LEU A 171 3.07 23.54 -0.15
N GLY A 172 3.02 24.32 0.94
CA GLY A 172 2.24 25.55 1.03
C GLY A 172 0.79 25.30 1.49
N ASP A 173 0.05 26.37 1.73
CA ASP A 173 -1.39 26.33 2.10
C ASP A 173 -1.73 25.40 3.29
N GLY A 174 -0.79 25.25 4.24
CA GLY A 174 -0.95 24.38 5.42
C GLY A 174 -0.83 22.89 5.14
N ARG A 175 -0.32 22.50 3.96
CA ARG A 175 -0.12 21.11 3.54
C ARG A 175 1.36 20.73 3.53
N HIS A 176 1.62 19.45 3.73
CA HIS A 176 2.96 18.87 3.69
C HIS A 176 2.95 17.53 2.94
N TYR A 177 4.13 16.95 2.75
CA TYR A 177 4.30 15.64 2.14
C TYR A 177 5.38 14.81 2.82
N ALA A 178 5.27 13.50 2.64
CA ALA A 178 6.31 12.52 2.95
C ALA A 178 6.41 11.52 1.81
N LYS A 179 7.64 11.24 1.37
CA LYS A 179 7.95 10.28 0.31
C LYS A 179 8.72 9.10 0.90
N TRP A 180 8.25 7.92 0.56
CA TRP A 180 8.71 6.65 1.09
C TRP A 180 9.17 5.74 -0.06
N GLU A 181 10.23 4.96 0.19
CA GLU A 181 10.73 3.97 -0.76
C GLU A 181 10.93 2.63 -0.05
N ASP A 182 10.31 1.58 -0.59
CA ASP A 182 10.55 0.19 -0.19
C ASP A 182 11.41 -0.49 -1.26
N PRO A 183 12.68 -0.84 -0.96
CA PRO A 183 13.59 -1.41 -1.94
C PRO A 183 13.26 -2.87 -2.29
N PHE A 184 12.41 -3.54 -1.49
CA PHE A 184 12.06 -4.94 -1.68
C PHE A 184 10.83 -5.08 -2.57
N LYS A 185 10.87 -6.11 -3.44
CA LYS A 185 9.69 -6.47 -4.21
C LYS A 185 8.65 -7.07 -3.27
N LYS A 186 7.45 -6.51 -3.25
CA LYS A 186 6.32 -7.02 -2.46
C LYS A 186 5.03 -7.07 -3.28
N PRO A 187 4.11 -7.99 -2.95
CA PRO A 187 2.75 -7.95 -3.46
C PRO A 187 1.95 -6.77 -2.88
N SER A 188 0.88 -6.39 -3.57
CA SER A 188 0.01 -5.27 -3.19
C SER A 188 -0.65 -5.43 -1.82
N TYR A 189 -0.91 -6.66 -1.35
CA TYR A 189 -1.53 -6.87 -0.05
C TYR A 189 -0.67 -6.41 1.13
N LEU A 190 0.66 -6.31 0.95
CA LEU A 190 1.61 -5.80 1.95
C LEU A 190 1.79 -4.27 1.88
N PHE A 191 1.06 -3.57 1.02
CA PHE A 191 1.04 -2.12 1.03
C PHE A 191 0.39 -1.60 2.33
N ALA A 192 0.95 -0.51 2.87
CA ALA A 192 0.36 0.24 3.97
C ALA A 192 0.52 1.74 3.80
N LEU A 193 -0.50 2.47 4.25
CA LEU A 193 -0.51 3.92 4.39
C LEU A 193 -1.22 4.27 5.72
N VAL A 194 -0.57 5.13 6.51
CA VAL A 194 -1.18 5.76 7.68
C VAL A 194 -1.00 7.27 7.60
N ALA A 195 -2.09 8.02 7.78
CA ALA A 195 -2.04 9.47 7.92
C ALA A 195 -2.91 9.91 9.10
N ALA A 196 -2.29 10.43 10.16
CA ALA A 196 -2.95 10.57 11.45
C ALA A 196 -2.26 11.60 12.35
N ARG A 197 -2.91 11.92 13.48
CA ARG A 197 -2.26 12.59 14.61
C ARG A 197 -1.79 11.54 15.61
N LEU A 198 -0.51 11.19 15.54
CA LEU A 198 0.11 10.18 16.39
C LEU A 198 1.33 10.74 17.11
N VAL A 199 1.67 10.12 18.22
CA VAL A 199 2.94 10.26 18.93
C VAL A 199 3.72 8.95 18.85
N CYS A 200 5.04 9.00 19.06
CA CYS A 200 5.92 7.87 18.82
C CYS A 200 6.83 7.60 20.03
N GLN A 201 6.93 6.34 20.44
CA GLN A 201 8.12 5.84 21.11
C GLN A 201 9.11 5.36 20.05
N GLU A 202 10.27 6.00 20.00
CA GLU A 202 11.33 5.71 19.03
C GLU A 202 12.60 5.27 19.75
N GLU A 203 13.22 4.20 19.25
CA GLU A 203 14.51 3.71 19.76
C GLU A 203 15.42 3.21 18.63
N THR A 204 16.72 3.49 18.77
CA THR A 204 17.75 2.89 17.92
C THR A 204 18.16 1.54 18.48
N PHE A 205 18.18 0.51 17.63
CA PHE A 205 18.50 -0.86 18.01
C PHE A 205 19.63 -1.42 17.15
N ARG A 206 20.72 -1.87 17.79
CA ARG A 206 21.89 -2.44 17.12
C ARG A 206 21.61 -3.88 16.68
N LEU A 207 21.57 -4.17 15.39
CA LEU A 207 21.40 -5.53 14.85
C LEU A 207 22.67 -6.39 15.04
N ALA A 208 22.53 -7.71 14.88
CA ALA A 208 23.64 -8.66 15.02
C ALA A 208 24.79 -8.42 14.02
N ASP A 209 24.47 -7.97 12.80
CA ASP A 209 25.41 -7.60 11.76
C ASP A 209 26.12 -6.24 11.99
N GLY A 210 25.72 -5.51 13.03
CA GLY A 210 26.25 -4.20 13.35
C GLY A 210 25.64 -3.04 12.55
N ARG A 211 24.49 -3.22 11.88
CA ARG A 211 23.66 -2.09 11.47
C ARG A 211 22.84 -1.56 12.64
N ASP A 212 22.42 -0.31 12.56
CA ASP A 212 21.44 0.26 13.48
C ASP A 212 20.10 0.32 12.76
N ALA A 213 19.05 -0.19 13.41
CA ALA A 213 17.67 -0.09 12.95
C ALA A 213 16.89 0.89 13.83
N LEU A 214 16.04 1.70 13.22
CA LEU A 214 15.14 2.60 13.93
C LEU A 214 13.79 1.92 14.17
N LEU A 215 13.49 1.63 15.43
CA LEU A 215 12.24 1.00 15.85
C LEU A 215 11.27 2.06 16.33
N GLN A 216 10.03 2.00 15.86
CA GLN A 216 9.01 3.01 16.18
C GLN A 216 7.68 2.35 16.54
N VAL A 217 7.07 2.80 17.63
CA VAL A 217 5.70 2.45 18.01
C VAL A 217 4.88 3.73 18.06
N TRP A 218 3.98 3.86 17.08
CA TRP A 218 3.10 4.99 16.90
C TRP A 218 1.74 4.72 17.52
N VAL A 219 1.26 5.67 18.31
CA VAL A 219 -0.03 5.59 19.02
C VAL A 219 -0.70 6.95 19.11
N GLU A 220 -1.98 6.98 19.45
CA GLU A 220 -2.65 8.20 19.87
C GLU A 220 -2.01 8.77 21.16
N GLU A 221 -2.03 10.09 21.34
CA GLU A 221 -1.32 10.81 22.41
C GLU A 221 -1.54 10.26 23.82
N GLY A 222 -2.76 9.79 24.13
CA GLY A 222 -3.12 9.23 25.43
C GLY A 222 -2.63 7.81 25.72
N ASN A 223 -1.84 7.20 24.83
CA ASN A 223 -1.38 5.82 24.94
C ASN A 223 0.15 5.66 24.92
N LEU A 224 0.92 6.76 24.86
CA LEU A 224 2.38 6.70 24.79
C LEU A 224 3.02 6.00 26.02
N ASP A 225 2.40 6.10 27.19
CA ASP A 225 2.85 5.44 28.41
C ASP A 225 2.64 3.90 28.40
N LYS A 226 1.98 3.36 27.36
CA LYS A 226 1.66 1.93 27.23
C LYS A 226 2.51 1.22 26.17
N THR A 227 3.39 1.91 25.46
CA THR A 227 4.12 1.37 24.31
C THR A 227 5.37 0.55 24.68
N ASP A 228 5.87 0.67 25.91
CA ASP A 228 7.12 0.03 26.35
C ASP A 228 7.12 -1.50 26.16
N TYR A 229 6.01 -2.16 26.48
CA TYR A 229 5.91 -3.61 26.34
C TYR A 229 5.92 -4.04 24.86
N ALA A 230 5.28 -3.27 23.98
CA ALA A 230 5.30 -3.51 22.54
C ALA A 230 6.72 -3.33 21.98
N MET A 231 7.41 -2.25 22.35
CA MET A 231 8.79 -1.97 21.94
C MET A 231 9.75 -3.08 22.39
N GLN A 232 9.63 -3.52 23.65
CA GLN A 232 10.46 -4.61 24.16
C GLN A 232 10.15 -5.94 23.46
N SER A 233 8.87 -6.21 23.16
CA SER A 233 8.47 -7.42 22.43
C SER A 233 9.03 -7.42 21.01
N LEU A 234 9.00 -6.29 20.30
CA LEU A 234 9.62 -6.14 18.97
C LEU A 234 11.13 -6.46 19.01
N LYS A 235 11.87 -5.88 19.96
CA LYS A 235 13.30 -6.18 20.14
C LYS A 235 13.56 -7.65 20.43
N ASN A 236 12.75 -8.25 21.29
CA ASN A 236 12.86 -9.67 21.63
C ASN A 236 12.58 -10.56 20.41
N SER A 237 11.58 -10.21 19.59
CA SER A 237 11.26 -10.92 18.34
C SER A 237 12.43 -10.86 17.36
N ILE A 238 13.02 -9.68 17.15
CA ILE A 238 14.19 -9.51 16.27
C ILE A 238 15.36 -10.36 16.79
N ARG A 239 15.72 -10.27 18.08
CA ARG A 239 16.80 -11.08 18.66
C ARG A 239 16.56 -12.56 18.54
N TRP A 240 15.34 -13.00 18.81
CA TRP A 240 15.02 -14.41 18.73
C TRP A 240 15.18 -14.94 17.30
N ASP A 241 14.79 -14.17 16.28
CA ASP A 241 14.94 -14.58 14.89
C ASP A 241 16.41 -14.63 14.44
N GLU A 242 17.22 -13.66 14.88
CA GLU A 242 18.68 -13.65 14.70
C GLU A 242 19.34 -14.88 15.36
N GLU A 243 19.03 -15.15 16.63
CA GLU A 243 19.66 -16.23 17.41
C GLU A 243 19.19 -17.62 17.01
N ARG A 244 17.91 -17.77 16.69
CA ARG A 244 17.30 -19.08 16.42
C ARG A 244 17.40 -19.48 14.97
N TRP A 245 17.20 -18.53 14.05
CA TRP A 245 17.05 -18.79 12.63
C TRP A 245 18.12 -18.11 11.77
N GLY A 246 18.93 -17.21 12.34
CA GLY A 246 19.90 -16.42 11.57
C GLY A 246 19.22 -15.45 10.60
N LEU A 247 18.01 -14.99 10.94
CA LEU A 247 17.23 -14.05 10.15
C LEU A 247 17.37 -12.66 10.74
N GLU A 248 17.96 -11.75 9.98
CA GLU A 248 18.19 -10.36 10.38
C GLU A 248 17.08 -9.45 9.85
N LEU A 249 16.82 -8.35 10.56
CA LEU A 249 15.94 -7.30 10.06
C LEU A 249 16.56 -6.64 8.81
N ASP A 250 15.84 -6.71 7.70
CA ASP A 250 16.33 -6.29 6.38
C ASP A 250 16.05 -4.82 6.02
N LEU A 251 15.39 -4.08 6.92
CA LEU A 251 15.07 -2.66 6.77
C LEU A 251 15.84 -1.81 7.80
N ASP A 252 16.10 -0.55 7.45
CA ASP A 252 16.72 0.43 8.35
C ASP A 252 15.74 0.97 9.39
N ARG A 253 14.44 0.74 9.17
CA ARG A 253 13.33 1.19 10.01
C ARG A 253 12.27 0.10 10.13
N PHE A 254 11.68 -0.03 11.31
CA PHE A 254 10.49 -0.85 11.53
C PHE A 254 9.46 -0.08 12.34
N MET A 255 8.27 0.10 11.77
CA MET A 255 7.18 0.86 12.37
C MET A 255 6.04 -0.08 12.76
N ILE A 256 5.48 0.17 13.95
CA ILE A 256 4.20 -0.37 14.41
C ILE A 256 3.27 0.82 14.61
N VAL A 257 2.06 0.75 14.08
CA VAL A 257 0.98 1.69 14.37
C VAL A 257 -0.12 0.95 15.10
N ALA A 258 -0.44 1.37 16.32
CA ALA A 258 -1.58 0.83 17.06
C ALA A 258 -2.81 1.72 16.85
N VAL A 259 -3.91 1.12 16.41
CA VAL A 259 -5.16 1.80 16.07
C VAL A 259 -6.34 1.20 16.85
N SER A 260 -7.34 2.01 17.14
CA SER A 260 -8.49 1.57 17.96
C SER A 260 -9.49 0.71 17.18
N ASP A 261 -9.63 0.95 15.87
CA ASP A 261 -10.61 0.27 15.01
C ASP A 261 -9.89 -0.41 13.84
N PHE A 262 -9.60 -1.71 13.98
CA PHE A 262 -9.01 -2.54 12.95
C PHE A 262 -9.77 -3.86 12.85
N ASN A 263 -10.17 -4.26 11.63
CA ASN A 263 -10.95 -5.48 11.41
C ASN A 263 -10.15 -6.75 11.73
N MET A 264 -8.84 -6.70 11.49
CA MET A 264 -7.91 -7.79 11.77
C MET A 264 -7.17 -7.50 13.07
N GLY A 265 -6.59 -8.52 13.71
CA GLY A 265 -5.87 -8.29 14.98
C GLY A 265 -4.52 -7.58 14.80
N ALA A 266 -3.85 -7.84 13.68
CA ALA A 266 -2.61 -7.20 13.26
C ALA A 266 -2.38 -7.52 11.77
N MET A 267 -1.55 -6.72 11.10
CA MET A 267 -1.16 -6.92 9.70
C MET A 267 0.35 -6.67 9.51
N GLU A 268 1.01 -7.54 8.75
CA GLU A 268 2.46 -7.58 8.56
C GLU A 268 2.97 -6.74 7.38
N ASN A 269 2.32 -5.61 7.09
CA ASN A 269 2.72 -4.75 5.97
C ASN A 269 4.21 -4.38 6.10
N LYS A 270 4.98 -4.55 5.02
CA LYS A 270 6.45 -4.53 5.06
C LYS A 270 6.99 -3.23 5.68
N GLY A 271 7.57 -3.33 6.88
CA GLY A 271 8.16 -2.20 7.61
C GLY A 271 7.18 -1.24 8.27
N LEU A 272 5.86 -1.46 8.15
CA LEU A 272 4.80 -0.63 8.73
C LEU A 272 3.62 -1.51 9.18
N ASN A 273 3.81 -2.27 10.25
CA ASN A 273 2.75 -3.11 10.75
C ASN A 273 1.63 -2.27 11.37
N ILE A 274 0.38 -2.65 11.13
CA ILE A 274 -0.80 -2.02 11.73
C ILE A 274 -1.43 -3.03 12.69
N PHE A 275 -1.67 -2.60 13.93
CA PHE A 275 -2.26 -3.38 15.02
C PHE A 275 -3.54 -2.72 15.50
#